data_AF-A0A2G6N1B8-F1
#
_entry.id   AF-A0A2G6N1B8-F1
#
_cell.length_a   1.000
_cell.length_b   1.000
_cell.length_c   1.000
_cell.angle_alpha   90.00
_cell.angle_beta   90.00
_cell.angle_gamma   90.00
#
_symmetry.space_group_name_H-M   'P 1'
#
loop_
_entity.id
_entity.type
_entity.pdbx_description
1 polymer ?
#
loop_
_entity_poly.entity_id
_entity_poly.type
_entity_poly.pdbx_seq_one_letter_code
_entity_poly.pdbx_strand_id
1 'polypeptide(L)' 'MGKYNQESKVVYLRIRANKIGWFKFILEGYDGLATLTTLSVKEGLVRLWVPIEHMPVLFALLEDLAPALTPYPSVPLD' A
#
# COMPACT_ATOMS: atom_id res chain seq x y z
N MET A 1 6.97 -9.29 30.50
CA MET A 1 7.83 -9.25 29.30
C MET A 1 7.35 -8.09 28.42
N GLY A 2 8.16 -7.04 28.25
CA GLY A 2 7.74 -5.76 27.67
C GLY A 2 7.20 -5.89 26.25
N LYS A 3 6.05 -5.27 26.00
CA LYS A 3 5.39 -5.20 24.70
C LYS A 3 6.32 -4.47 23.72
N TYR A 4 6.74 -5.12 22.65
CA TYR A 4 7.40 -4.43 21.53
C TYR A 4 6.42 -3.36 21.03
N ASN A 5 6.72 -2.09 21.31
CA ASN A 5 6.04 -1.00 20.65
C ASN A 5 6.57 -0.98 19.22
N GLN A 6 5.97 -1.77 18.32
CA GLN A 6 6.32 -1.74 16.91
C GLN A 6 6.00 -0.34 16.38
N GLU A 7 7.03 0.44 16.12
CA GLU A 7 6.87 1.74 15.48
C GLU A 7 6.24 1.52 14.10
N SER A 8 5.26 2.34 13.76
CA SER A 8 4.57 2.26 12.47
C SER A 8 4.64 3.58 11.72
N LYS A 9 4.62 3.49 10.40
CA LYS A 9 4.53 4.64 9.49
C LYS A 9 3.20 4.63 8.75
N VAL A 10 2.76 5.84 8.43
CA VAL A 10 1.60 6.06 7.58
C VAL A 10 2.08 6.39 6.18
N VAL A 11 1.58 5.65 5.19
CA VAL A 11 1.83 5.90 3.76
C VAL A 11 0.50 6.21 3.07
N TYR A 12 0.46 7.29 2.29
CA TYR A 12 -0.71 7.65 1.50
C TYR A 12 -0.43 7.35 0.04
N LEU A 13 -1.35 6.64 -0.62
CA LEU A 13 -1.23 6.25 -2.02
C LEU A 13 -2.47 6.68 -2.79
N ARG A 14 -2.25 7.08 -4.04
CA ARG A 14 -3.33 7.19 -5.03
C ARG A 14 -3.19 6.05 -6.02
N ILE A 15 -4.22 5.21 -6.11
CA ILE A 15 -4.30 4.02 -6.96
C ILE A 15 -5.53 4.07 -7.86
N ARG A 16 -5.65 3.17 -8.83
CA ARG A 16 -6.91 2.99 -9.58
C ARG A 16 -8.04 2.61 -8.63
N ALA A 17 -9.16 3.34 -8.66
CA ALA A 17 -10.30 3.12 -7.77
C ALA A 17 -10.84 1.68 -7.81
N ASN A 18 -10.92 1.07 -9.01
CA ASN A 18 -11.34 -0.31 -9.20
C ASN A 18 -10.33 -1.37 -8.71
N LYS A 19 -9.14 -0.95 -8.27
CA LYS A 19 -8.09 -1.82 -7.72
C LYS A 19 -7.98 -1.75 -6.20
N ILE A 20 -8.75 -0.91 -5.52
CA ILE A 20 -8.70 -0.79 -4.05
C ILE A 20 -8.95 -2.15 -3.37
N GLY A 21 -10.02 -2.86 -3.76
CA GLY A 21 -10.34 -4.17 -3.17
C GLY A 21 -9.27 -5.22 -3.47
N TRP A 22 -8.76 -5.24 -4.70
CA TRP A 22 -7.68 -6.14 -5.11
C TRP A 22 -6.39 -5.89 -4.31
N PHE A 23 -5.99 -4.62 -4.16
CA PHE A 23 -4.79 -4.28 -3.40
C PHE A 23 -4.93 -4.63 -1.91
N LYS A 24 -6.10 -4.35 -1.32
CA LYS A 24 -6.41 -4.73 0.06
C LYS A 24 -6.27 -6.25 0.26
N PHE A 25 -6.83 -7.05 -0.65
CA PHE A 25 -6.74 -8.51 -0.57
C PHE A 25 -5.29 -9.01 -0.64
N ILE A 26 -4.45 -8.41 -1.50
CA ILE A 26 -3.03 -8.75 -1.54
C ILE A 26 -2.38 -8.46 -0.19
N LEU A 27 -2.53 -7.25 0.36
CA LEU A 27 -1.91 -6.89 1.64
C LEU A 27 -2.33 -7.81 2.79
N GLU A 28 -3.60 -8.24 2.84
CA GLU A 28 -4.10 -9.20 3.82
C GLU A 28 -3.44 -10.59 3.69
N GLY A 29 -3.03 -10.98 2.47
CA GLY A 29 -2.29 -12.22 2.22
C GLY A 29 -0.83 -12.22 2.70
N TYR A 30 -0.25 -11.06 3.00
CA TYR A 30 1.11 -10.92 3.52
C TYR A 30 1.19 -10.95 5.06
N ASP A 31 0.10 -11.32 5.74
CA ASP A 31 0.01 -11.50 7.20
C ASP A 31 0.71 -10.39 8.02
N GLY A 32 0.10 -9.22 8.08
CA GLY A 32 0.57 -8.10 8.90
C GLY A 32 1.48 -7.08 8.21
N LEU A 33 1.74 -7.22 6.90
CA LEU A 33 2.54 -6.26 6.12
C LEU A 33 2.04 -4.81 6.24
N ALA A 34 0.74 -4.57 6.00
CA ALA A 34 0.13 -3.27 6.18
C ALA A 34 -1.40 -3.35 6.30
N THR A 35 -2.00 -2.43 7.05
CA THR A 35 -3.46 -2.25 7.07
C THR A 35 -3.87 -1.13 6.12
N LEU A 36 -4.77 -1.41 5.17
CA LEU A 36 -5.32 -0.42 4.23
C LEU A 36 -6.64 0.19 4.74
N THR A 37 -6.70 1.53 4.77
CA THR A 37 -7.94 2.31 4.92
C THR A 37 -8.23 3.07 3.63
N THR A 38 -9.42 2.94 3.06
CA THR A 38 -9.86 3.79 1.95
C THR A 38 -10.27 5.15 2.47
N LEU A 39 -9.64 6.23 1.97
CA LEU A 39 -10.01 7.61 2.31
C LEU A 39 -11.00 8.19 1.29
N SER A 40 -10.85 7.83 0.02
CA SER A 40 -11.80 8.18 -1.04
C SER A 40 -11.81 7.11 -2.12
N VAL A 41 -12.96 6.46 -2.31
CA VAL A 41 -13.15 5.47 -3.38
C VAL A 41 -13.03 6.15 -4.75
N LYS A 42 -13.71 7.29 -4.93
CA LYS A 42 -13.74 8.02 -6.20
C LYS A 42 -12.35 8.45 -6.66
N GLU A 43 -11.55 8.97 -5.75
CA GLU A 43 -10.21 9.48 -6.05
C GLU A 43 -9.12 8.41 -5.98
N GLY A 44 -9.48 7.16 -5.65
CA GLY A 44 -8.51 6.09 -5.47
C GLY A 44 -7.53 6.33 -4.32
N LEU A 45 -7.92 7.12 -3.32
CA LEU A 45 -7.04 7.54 -2.24
C LEU A 45 -7.12 6.56 -1.07
N VAL A 46 -5.98 5.97 -0.71
CA VAL A 46 -5.85 5.01 0.39
C VAL A 46 -4.74 5.40 1.34
N ARG A 47 -4.86 4.98 2.59
CA ARG A 47 -3.87 5.12 3.65
C ARG A 47 -3.45 3.73 4.10
N LEU A 48 -2.14 3.50 4.20
CA LEU A 48 -1.55 2.30 4.77
C LEU A 48 -0.96 2.62 6.14
N TRP A 49 -1.22 1.75 7.12
CA TRP A 49 -0.46 1.66 8.36
C TRP A 49 0.51 0.50 8.24
N VAL A 50 1.80 0.77 8.42
CA VAL A 50 2.88 -0.16 8.08
C VAL A 50 3.84 -0.24 9.26
N PRO A 51 4.11 -1.43 9.82
CA PRO A 51 5.21 -1.62 10.76
C PRO A 51 6.53 -1.20 10.12
N ILE A 52 7.39 -0.48 10.83
CA ILE A 52 8.63 0.07 10.27
C ILE A 52 9.52 -1.03 9.67
N GLU A 53 9.60 -2.20 10.31
CA GLU A 53 10.37 -3.34 9.80
C GLU A 53 9.87 -3.88 8.44
N HIS A 54 8.62 -3.58 8.07
CA HIS A 54 8.02 -4.05 6.82
C HIS A 54 8.04 -3.00 5.70
N MET A 55 8.55 -1.79 5.96
CA MET A 55 8.66 -0.74 4.93
C MET A 55 9.42 -1.21 3.67
N PRO A 56 10.58 -1.91 3.76
CA PRO A 56 11.28 -2.39 2.57
C PRO A 56 10.46 -3.40 1.77
N VAL A 57 9.78 -4.33 2.45
CA VAL A 57 8.92 -5.34 1.83
C VAL A 57 7.73 -4.68 1.14
N LEU A 58 7.12 -3.67 1.78
CA LEU A 58 6.04 -2.90 1.18
C LEU A 58 6.50 -2.21 -0.11
N PHE A 59 7.66 -1.56 -0.10
CA PHE A 59 8.15 -0.86 -1.30
C PHE A 59 8.46 -1.82 -2.45
N ALA A 60 9.08 -2.98 -2.16
CA ALA A 60 9.30 -4.01 -3.18
C ALA A 60 7.98 -4.51 -3.78
N LEU A 61 6.97 -4.78 -2.93
CA LEU A 61 5.64 -5.16 -3.40
C LEU A 61 5.00 -4.04 -4.25
N LEU A 62 5.11 -2.79 -3.81
CA LEU A 62 4.53 -1.66 -4.54
C LEU A 62 5.20 -1.46 -5.91
N GLU A 63 6.50 -1.72 -6.04
CA GLU A 63 7.22 -1.69 -7.31
C GLU A 63 6.65 -2.73 -8.29
N ASP A 64 6.51 -3.99 -7.85
CA ASP A 64 5.96 -5.07 -8.67
C ASP A 64 4.50 -4.81 -9.08
N LEU A 65 3.70 -4.22 -8.18
CA LEU A 65 2.28 -3.94 -8.42
C LEU A 65 2.05 -2.59 -9.12
N ALA A 66 3.04 -1.71 -9.21
CA ALA A 66 2.90 -0.35 -9.72
C ALA A 66 2.20 -0.30 -11.09
N PRO A 67 2.53 -1.14 -12.10
CA PRO A 67 1.87 -1.11 -13.40
C PRO A 67 0.35 -1.32 -13.31
N ALA A 68 -0.10 -2.17 -12.38
CA ALA A 68 -1.51 -2.47 -12.16
C ALA A 68 -2.22 -1.46 -11.24
N LEU A 69 -1.49 -0.85 -10.29
CA LEU A 69 -2.04 0.07 -9.30
C LEU A 69 -2.09 1.53 -9.74
N THR A 70 -1.08 1.99 -10.48
CA THR A 70 -0.93 3.43 -10.79
C THR A 70 -2.11 3.96 -11.60
N PRO A 71 -2.77 5.06 -11.20
CA PRO A 71 -3.80 5.68 -12.04
C PRO A 71 -3.18 6.52 -13.16
N TYR A 72 -1.87 6.77 -13.11
CA TYR A 72 -1.16 7.60 -14.06
C TYR A 72 -0.66 6.77 -15.25
N PRO A 73 -0.61 7.35 -16.46
CA PRO A 73 0.00 6.67 -17.59
C PRO A 73 1.49 6.42 -17.29
N SER A 74 1.98 5.24 -17.67
CA SER A 74 3.42 4.97 -17.70
C SER A 74 4.02 5.78 -18.85
N VAL A 75 4.52 6.97 -18.55
CA VAL A 75 5.38 7.70 -19.48
C VAL A 75 6.76 7.05 -19.37
N PRO A 76 7.34 6.53 -20.47
CA PRO A 76 8.75 6.15 -20.44
C PRO A 76 9.55 7.39 -20.01
N LEU A 77 10.44 7.23 -19.04
CA LEU A 77 11.41 8.29 -18.75
C LEU A 77 12.38 8.33 -19.94
N ASP A 78 12.20 9.32 -20.79
CA ASP A 78 13.10 9.72 -21.87
C ASP A 78 14.48 10.15 -21.34
#